data_AF-A0A9D8ALP5-F1
#
_entry.id   AF-A0A9D8ALP5-F1
#
_cell.length_a   1.000
_cell.length_b   1.000
_cell.length_c   1.000
_cell.angle_alpha   90.00
_cell.angle_beta   90.00
_cell.angle_gamma   90.00
#
_symmetry.space_group_name_H-M   'P 1'
#
loop_
_entity.id
_entity.type
_entity.pdbx_description
1 polymer ?
#
loop_
_entity_poly.entity_id
_entity_poly.type
_entity_poly.pdbx_seq_one_letter_code
_entity_poly.pdbx_strand_id
1 'polypeptide(L)'
;MLTDINKYAEIIYSLPQKYFVIQRLEASIYKISPNIGRVSGVINFKKEIELKFVERINFNTGRIYFYSYEIRQYDQILYFYDPQPHPNDPDLALTFPHHKHVAPDIKHNRKPASGLSFDKPNLPFLIQEISDQFL
;
A
#
# COMPACT_ATOMS: atom_id res chain seq x y z
N MET A 1 15.56 2.41 3.91
CA MET A 1 15.81 0.98 4.25
C MET A 1 14.77 0.59 5.28
N LEU A 2 14.07 -0.53 5.13
CA LEU A 2 12.96 -0.97 6.01
C LEU A 2 13.44 -1.47 7.39
N THR A 3 14.66 -1.15 7.80
CA THR A 3 15.34 -1.69 8.99
C THR A 3 15.26 -0.77 10.22
N ASP A 4 14.69 0.42 10.08
CA ASP A 4 14.58 1.41 11.13
C ASP A 4 13.25 2.16 11.01
N ILE A 5 12.52 2.27 12.13
CA ILE A 5 11.23 2.94 12.18
C ILE A 5 11.33 4.44 11.89
N ASN A 6 12.39 5.11 12.35
CA ASN A 6 12.57 6.54 12.15
C ASN A 6 12.88 6.81 10.67
N LYS A 7 13.74 6.00 10.06
CA LYS A 7 14.00 6.08 8.61
C LYS A 7 12.75 5.77 7.80
N TYR A 8 11.91 4.86 8.25
CA TYR A 8 10.65 4.59 7.58
C TYR A 8 9.68 5.77 7.72
N ALA A 9 9.59 6.36 8.91
CA ALA A 9 8.79 7.56 9.15
C ALA A 9 9.25 8.74 8.29
N GLU A 10 10.56 8.96 8.15
CA GLU A 10 11.11 9.96 7.23
C GLU A 10 10.65 9.72 5.78
N ILE A 11 10.66 8.47 5.30
CA ILE A 11 10.14 8.13 3.97
C ILE A 11 8.67 8.55 3.86
N ILE A 12 7.82 8.12 4.80
CA ILE A 12 6.37 8.37 4.77
C ILE A 12 6.07 9.87 4.84
N TYR A 13 6.63 10.58 5.81
CA TYR A 13 6.36 12.01 5.98
C TYR A 13 7.01 12.89 4.90
N SER A 14 7.99 12.36 4.14
CA SER A 14 8.54 13.04 2.96
C SER A 14 7.67 12.90 1.70
N LEU A 15 6.65 12.02 1.68
CA LEU A 15 5.86 11.76 0.47
C LEU A 15 5.20 13.03 -0.09
N PRO A 16 4.55 13.92 0.69
CA PRO A 16 3.93 15.13 0.16
C PRO A 16 4.93 16.11 -0.47
N GLN A 17 6.20 16.07 -0.06
CA GLN A 17 7.26 16.91 -0.64
C GLN A 17 7.74 16.37 -1.99
N LYS A 18 7.59 15.06 -2.22
CA LYS A 18 8.02 14.37 -3.45
C LYS A 18 6.90 14.26 -4.49
N TYR A 19 5.66 14.16 -4.03
CA TYR A 19 4.49 13.91 -4.89
C TYR A 19 3.47 15.03 -4.71
N PHE A 20 3.49 16.02 -5.60
CA PHE A 20 2.57 17.17 -5.59
C PHE A 20 1.10 16.79 -5.84
N VAL A 21 0.83 15.55 -6.27
CA VAL A 21 -0.52 14.99 -6.40
C VAL A 21 -1.19 14.74 -5.05
N ILE A 22 -0.41 14.61 -3.97
CA ILE A 22 -0.91 14.44 -2.61
C ILE A 22 -1.46 15.78 -2.10
N GLN A 23 -2.75 15.83 -1.79
CA GLN A 23 -3.36 17.00 -1.13
C GLN A 23 -3.18 16.94 0.39
N ARG A 24 -3.26 15.74 0.98
CA ARG A 24 -3.17 15.55 2.42
C ARG A 24 -2.65 14.17 2.76
N LEU A 25 -1.79 14.08 3.76
CA LEU A 25 -1.30 12.83 4.35
C LEU A 25 -1.55 12.85 5.86
N GLU A 26 -2.31 11.87 6.35
CA GLU A 26 -2.43 11.58 7.78
C GLU A 26 -1.86 10.19 8.03
N ALA A 27 -0.80 10.09 8.82
CA ALA A 27 -0.15 8.82 9.10
C ALA A 27 0.20 8.69 10.58
N SER A 28 -0.05 7.50 11.12
CA SER A 28 0.41 7.06 12.44
C SER A 28 1.43 5.95 12.27
N ILE A 29 2.56 6.09 12.97
CA ILE A 29 3.68 5.16 12.93
C ILE A 29 4.10 4.86 14.36
N TYR A 30 4.08 3.58 14.73
CA TYR A 30 4.47 3.14 16.07
C TYR A 30 4.97 1.70 16.07
N LYS A 31 5.73 1.34 17.10
CA LYS A 31 6.14 -0.05 17.34
C LYS A 31 5.03 -0.81 18.06
N ILE A 32 4.71 -2.01 17.58
CA ILE A 32 3.86 -2.98 18.30
C ILE A 32 4.73 -3.91 19.17
N SER A 33 5.96 -4.16 18.76
CA SER A 33 6.96 -4.92 19.53
C SER A 33 8.36 -4.37 19.20
N PRO A 34 9.45 -4.86 19.85
CA PRO A 34 10.80 -4.31 19.64
C PRO A 34 11.22 -4.18 18.17
N ASN A 35 10.83 -5.18 17.36
CA ASN A 35 11.20 -5.30 15.95
C ASN A 35 10.02 -5.10 14.99
N ILE A 36 8.79 -4.96 15.48
CA ILE A 36 7.61 -4.84 14.63
C ILE A 36 7.05 -3.43 14.69
N GLY A 37 7.03 -2.77 13.53
CA GLY A 37 6.35 -1.50 13.30
C GLY A 37 4.99 -1.68 12.67
N ARG A 38 4.09 -0.76 12.98
CA ARG A 38 2.86 -0.54 12.24
C ARG A 38 2.84 0.88 11.71
N VAL A 39 2.43 0.99 10.46
CA VAL A 39 2.28 2.23 9.73
C VAL A 39 0.88 2.19 9.15
N SER A 40 0.06 3.18 9.44
CA SER A 40 -1.29 3.26 8.90
C SER A 40 -1.73 4.69 8.74
N GLY A 41 -2.58 4.93 7.77
CA GLY A 41 -3.01 6.28 7.48
C GLY A 41 -3.86 6.39 6.24
N VAL A 42 -4.02 7.64 5.82
CA VAL A 42 -4.81 8.04 4.67
C VAL A 42 -4.03 9.06 3.86
N ILE A 43 -4.03 8.89 2.53
CA ILE A 43 -3.55 9.87 1.57
C ILE A 43 -4.74 10.34 0.74
N ASN A 44 -4.99 11.64 0.71
CA ASN A 44 -6.02 12.26 -0.11
C ASN A 44 -5.40 12.89 -1.36
N PHE A 45 -6.07 12.72 -2.48
CA PHE A 45 -5.72 13.27 -3.77
C PHE A 45 -6.91 14.08 -4.33
N LYS A 46 -6.69 14.78 -5.45
CA LYS A 46 -7.78 15.46 -6.17
C LYS A 46 -8.88 14.47 -6.58
N LYS A 47 -10.05 15.02 -6.96
CA LYS A 47 -11.23 14.26 -7.42
C LYS A 47 -11.78 13.31 -6.35
N GLU A 48 -11.59 13.66 -5.07
CA GLU A 48 -12.05 12.89 -3.90
C GLU A 48 -11.53 11.44 -3.89
N ILE A 49 -10.32 11.24 -4.43
CA ILE A 49 -9.63 9.96 -4.38
C ILE A 49 -8.87 9.84 -3.06
N GLU A 50 -9.04 8.69 -2.40
CA GLU A 50 -8.45 8.38 -1.11
C GLU A 50 -7.70 7.05 -1.18
N LEU A 51 -6.48 7.01 -0.67
CA LEU A 51 -5.72 5.80 -0.39
C LEU A 51 -5.69 5.59 1.13
N LYS A 52 -6.44 4.61 1.63
CA LYS A 52 -6.26 4.09 2.98
C LYS A 52 -5.17 3.03 2.95
N PHE A 53 -4.20 3.13 3.85
CA PHE A 53 -3.09 2.19 3.89
C PHE A 53 -2.82 1.67 5.31
N VAL A 54 -2.39 0.42 5.35
CA VAL A 54 -1.88 -0.25 6.52
C VAL A 54 -0.69 -1.09 6.10
N GLU A 55 0.42 -0.99 6.82
CA GLU A 55 1.59 -1.84 6.68
C GLU A 55 2.05 -2.32 8.06
N ARG A 56 2.55 -3.55 8.11
CA ARG A 56 3.33 -4.04 9.25
C ARG A 56 4.71 -4.45 8.76
N ILE A 57 5.72 -3.93 9.45
CA ILE A 57 7.11 -4.04 9.04
C ILE A 57 7.87 -4.76 10.15
N ASN A 58 8.64 -5.76 9.77
CA ASN A 58 9.63 -6.35 10.64
C ASN A 58 10.97 -5.65 10.36
N PHE A 59 11.40 -4.79 11.27
CA PHE A 59 12.64 -4.02 11.17
C PHE A 59 13.89 -4.88 11.32
N ASN A 60 13.79 -6.05 11.98
CA ASN A 60 14.91 -6.98 12.07
C ASN A 60 15.20 -7.63 10.71
N THR A 61 14.16 -8.00 9.96
CA THR A 61 14.33 -8.57 8.61
C THR A 61 14.36 -7.51 7.52
N GLY A 62 13.94 -6.28 7.82
CA GLY A 62 13.80 -5.22 6.83
C GLY A 62 12.69 -5.50 5.82
N ARG A 63 11.57 -6.10 6.25
CA ARG A 63 10.48 -6.53 5.35
C ARG A 63 9.11 -6.08 5.82
N ILE A 64 8.28 -5.63 4.89
CA ILE A 64 6.83 -5.62 5.06
C ILE A 64 6.39 -7.10 5.10
N TYR A 65 5.60 -7.49 6.08
CA TYR A 65 5.06 -8.86 6.15
C TYR A 65 3.53 -8.88 6.10
N PHE A 66 2.91 -7.70 6.17
CA PHE A 66 1.49 -7.52 5.97
C PHE A 66 1.26 -6.12 5.40
N TYR A 67 0.33 -6.02 4.45
CA TYR A 67 -0.21 -4.75 4.03
C TYR A 67 -1.70 -4.85 3.70
N SER A 68 -2.36 -3.71 3.67
CA SER A 68 -3.69 -3.54 3.08
C SER A 68 -3.74 -2.12 2.50
N TYR A 69 -4.03 -2.02 1.21
CA TYR A 69 -4.16 -0.75 0.51
C TYR A 69 -5.53 -0.70 -0.14
N GLU A 70 -6.33 0.30 0.17
CA GLU A 70 -7.68 0.44 -0.34
C GLU A 70 -7.84 1.81 -0.99
N ILE A 71 -8.23 1.81 -2.26
CA ILE A 71 -8.39 3.02 -3.06
C ILE A 71 -9.88 3.25 -3.23
N ARG A 72 -10.33 4.43 -2.78
CA ARG A 72 -11.73 4.84 -2.80
C ARG A 72 -11.90 6.13 -3.58
N GLN A 73 -13.09 6.32 -4.13
CA GLN A 73 -13.61 7.60 -4.57
C GLN A 73 -14.95 7.83 -3.90
N TYR A 74 -15.07 8.88 -3.08
CA TYR A 74 -16.22 9.04 -2.18
C TYR A 74 -16.42 7.76 -1.33
N ASP A 75 -17.64 7.20 -1.32
CA ASP A 75 -17.97 5.97 -0.57
C ASP A 75 -17.72 4.68 -1.36
N GLN A 76 -17.19 4.77 -2.58
CA GLN A 76 -16.99 3.61 -3.45
C GLN A 76 -15.53 3.13 -3.43
N ILE A 77 -15.32 1.84 -3.17
CA ILE A 77 -14.01 1.19 -3.38
C ILE A 77 -13.81 0.99 -4.88
N LEU A 78 -12.72 1.56 -5.42
CA LEU A 78 -12.32 1.37 -6.81
C LEU A 78 -11.52 0.07 -6.97
N TYR A 79 -10.55 -0.14 -6.09
CA TYR A 79 -9.74 -1.34 -6.00
C TYR A 79 -9.03 -1.44 -4.65
N PHE A 80 -8.53 -2.62 -4.32
CA PHE A 80 -7.68 -2.80 -3.14
C PHE A 80 -6.59 -3.83 -3.38
N TYR A 81 -5.64 -3.90 -2.46
CA TYR A 81 -4.53 -4.85 -2.45
C TYR A 81 -4.40 -5.46 -1.06
N ASP A 82 -4.11 -6.75 -1.03
CA ASP A 82 -3.68 -7.46 0.15
C ASP A 82 -2.70 -8.59 -0.23
N PRO A 83 -1.98 -9.17 0.74
CA PRO A 83 -1.05 -10.27 0.49
C PRO A 83 -1.65 -11.65 0.80
N GLN A 84 -2.98 -11.82 0.80
CA GLN A 84 -3.59 -13.13 1.07
C GLN A 84 -3.14 -14.15 0.01
N PRO A 85 -2.49 -15.26 0.41
CA PRO A 85 -2.02 -16.25 -0.56
C PRO A 85 -3.18 -16.93 -1.30
N HIS A 86 -3.06 -17.01 -2.63
CA HIS A 86 -3.95 -17.78 -3.51
C HIS A 86 -3.15 -18.80 -4.33
N PRO A 87 -2.56 -19.84 -3.70
CA PRO A 87 -1.63 -20.75 -4.38
C PRO A 87 -2.26 -21.60 -5.48
N ASN A 88 -3.59 -21.74 -5.48
CA ASN A 88 -4.33 -22.51 -6.48
C ASN A 88 -4.78 -21.67 -7.68
N ASP A 89 -4.47 -20.37 -7.71
CA ASP A 89 -4.79 -19.47 -8.81
C ASP A 89 -3.53 -19.27 -9.68
N PRO A 90 -3.42 -19.94 -10.84
CA PRO A 90 -2.23 -19.87 -11.68
C PRO A 90 -2.01 -18.47 -12.26
N ASP A 91 -3.07 -17.66 -12.42
CA ASP A 91 -2.95 -16.31 -12.98
C ASP A 91 -2.19 -15.39 -12.03
N LEU A 92 -2.19 -15.68 -10.72
CA LEU A 92 -1.52 -14.89 -9.68
C LEU A 92 -0.11 -15.39 -9.35
N ALA A 93 0.34 -16.50 -9.95
CA ALA A 93 1.61 -17.14 -9.61
C ALA A 93 2.82 -16.21 -9.82
N LEU A 94 2.77 -15.35 -10.85
CA LEU A 94 3.88 -14.44 -11.20
C LEU A 94 4.17 -13.38 -10.13
N THR A 95 3.17 -13.00 -9.35
CA THR A 95 3.30 -11.95 -8.34
C THR A 95 3.02 -12.45 -6.94
N PHE A 96 2.94 -13.77 -6.74
CA PHE A 96 2.57 -14.37 -5.46
C PHE A 96 3.37 -13.77 -4.27
N PRO A 97 2.71 -13.37 -3.17
CA PRO A 97 1.26 -13.40 -2.91
C PRO A 97 0.53 -12.12 -3.34
N HIS A 98 1.22 -11.18 -3.97
CA HIS A 98 0.74 -9.85 -4.30
C HIS A 98 -0.30 -9.89 -5.39
N HIS A 99 -1.47 -9.34 -5.11
CA HIS A 99 -2.54 -9.20 -6.08
C HIS A 99 -3.41 -7.98 -5.77
N LYS A 100 -4.12 -7.52 -6.81
CA LYS A 100 -5.07 -6.42 -6.80
C LYS A 100 -6.47 -6.97 -6.97
N HIS A 101 -7.41 -6.42 -6.23
CA HIS A 101 -8.84 -6.68 -6.36
C HIS A 101 -9.51 -5.53 -7.14
N VAL A 102 -10.19 -5.84 -8.23
CA VAL A 102 -10.78 -4.82 -9.14
C VAL A 102 -12.21 -5.18 -9.53
N ALA A 103 -13.04 -4.20 -9.89
CA ALA A 103 -14.37 -4.44 -10.45
C ALA A 103 -14.31 -5.14 -11.83
N PRO A 104 -15.39 -5.83 -12.26
CA PRO A 104 -16.59 -6.19 -11.49
C PRO A 104 -16.30 -7.30 -10.46
N ASP A 105 -17.22 -7.48 -9.51
CA ASP A 105 -17.10 -8.45 -8.40
C ASP A 105 -15.74 -8.40 -7.70
N ILE A 106 -15.45 -7.24 -7.11
CA ILE A 106 -14.15 -6.88 -6.54
C ILE A 106 -13.60 -7.91 -5.54
N LYS A 107 -14.46 -8.70 -4.88
CA LYS A 107 -14.04 -9.75 -3.94
C LYS A 107 -13.44 -10.97 -4.63
N HIS A 108 -13.78 -11.22 -5.89
CA HIS A 108 -13.36 -12.41 -6.63
C HIS A 108 -12.52 -12.12 -7.87
N ASN A 109 -12.55 -10.90 -8.38
CA ASN A 109 -11.77 -10.50 -9.55
C ASN A 109 -10.40 -9.95 -9.14
N ARG A 110 -9.41 -10.84 -9.22
CA ARG A 110 -8.01 -10.59 -8.83
C ARG A 110 -7.14 -10.38 -10.07
N LYS A 111 -6.13 -9.53 -9.94
CA LYS A 111 -5.09 -9.29 -10.95
C LYS A 111 -3.72 -9.33 -10.31
N PRO A 112 -2.68 -9.81 -11.03
CA PRO A 112 -1.30 -9.73 -10.55
C PRO A 112 -0.88 -8.30 -10.20
N ALA A 113 -0.04 -8.15 -9.18
CA ALA A 113 0.43 -6.86 -8.68
C ALA A 113 1.97 -6.78 -8.64
N SER A 114 2.61 -6.67 -9.81
CA SER A 114 4.08 -6.70 -9.95
C SER A 114 4.80 -5.48 -9.36
N GLY A 115 4.07 -4.39 -9.10
CA GLY A 115 4.60 -3.19 -8.45
C GLY A 115 4.75 -3.31 -6.93
N LEU A 116 4.05 -4.26 -6.30
CA LEU A 116 4.11 -4.47 -4.85
C LEU A 116 5.27 -5.38 -4.45
N SER A 117 5.74 -5.20 -3.22
CA SER A 117 6.84 -5.97 -2.68
C SER A 117 6.78 -6.02 -1.16
N PHE A 118 7.46 -7.03 -0.60
CA PHE A 118 7.78 -7.07 0.82
C PHE A 118 9.11 -6.40 1.17
N ASP A 119 9.96 -6.11 0.19
CA ASP A 119 11.36 -5.73 0.43
C ASP A 119 11.62 -4.23 0.20
N LYS A 120 10.62 -3.49 -0.29
CA LYS A 120 10.67 -2.04 -0.52
C LYS A 120 9.34 -1.36 -0.13
N PRO A 121 9.34 -0.05 0.15
CA PRO A 121 8.11 0.70 0.42
C PRO A 121 7.17 0.65 -0.80
N ASN A 122 5.88 0.37 -0.56
CA ASN A 122 4.89 0.25 -1.63
C ASN A 122 4.15 1.57 -1.94
N LEU A 123 4.09 2.51 -0.98
CA LEU A 123 3.37 3.77 -1.18
C LEU A 123 3.83 4.58 -2.41
N PRO A 124 5.14 4.68 -2.74
CA PRO A 124 5.57 5.33 -3.99
C PRO A 124 4.92 4.74 -5.25
N PHE A 125 4.81 3.41 -5.34
CA PHE A 125 4.15 2.75 -6.47
C PHE A 125 2.65 3.06 -6.50
N LEU A 126 1.97 2.98 -5.36
CA LEU A 126 0.53 3.25 -5.26
C LEU A 126 0.18 4.70 -5.61
N ILE A 127 1.00 5.66 -5.17
CA ILE A 127 0.83 7.08 -5.50
C ILE A 127 0.96 7.30 -7.01
N GLN A 128 1.96 6.69 -7.65
CA GLN A 128 2.13 6.79 -9.10
C GLN A 128 0.96 6.14 -9.84
N GLU A 129 0.53 4.94 -9.42
CA GLU A 129 -0.59 4.25 -10.03
C GLU A 129 -1.89 5.08 -9.96
N ILE A 130 -2.19 5.67 -8.80
CA ILE A 130 -3.35 6.55 -8.63
C ILE A 130 -3.25 7.77 -9.54
N SER A 131 -2.06 8.37 -9.64
CA SER A 131 -1.82 9.50 -10.52
C SER A 131 -2.11 9.12 -11.98
N ASP A 132 -1.54 8.03 -12.46
CA ASP A 132 -1.65 7.60 -13.86
C ASP A 132 -3.08 7.21 -14.24
N GLN A 133 -3.85 6.65 -13.30
CA GLN A 133 -5.20 6.15 -13.56
C GLN A 133 -6.29 7.21 -13.38
N PHE A 134 -6.10 8.19 -12.47
CA PHE A 134 -7.20 9.05 -12.03
C PHE A 134 -6.93 10.54 -12.07
N LEU A 135 -5.68 11.01 -12.13
CA LEU A 135 -5.37 12.44 -11.92
C LEU A 135 -5.04 13.15 -13.22
#